data_AF-A0AAN8JSV1-F1
#
_entry.id   AF-A0AAN8JSV1-F1
#
_cell.length_a   1.000
_cell.length_b   1.000
_cell.length_c   1.000
_cell.angle_alpha   90.00
_cell.angle_beta   90.00
_cell.angle_gamma   90.00
#
_symmetry.space_group_name_H-M   'P 1'
#
loop_
_entity.id
_entity.type
_entity.pdbx_description
1 polymer ?
#
loop_
_entity_poly.entity_id
_entity_poly.type
_entity_poly.pdbx_seq_one_letter_code
_entity_poly.pdbx_strand_id
1 'polypeptide(L)'
;MEEIGLVLPEKEESQSAESRPTTGQGLNNVDPLCADMEDLYVKYKKLQRQLEFLEVQEEYIKDEQKNLKKEYLHAQEEVKRIQSVPLVIGQFLEAVDQNTGIVGSTTGSNYYVRILSTIDRELLKPSASVALHKHSNALVDVLPPEADSSITMLSADEKPDVMYSDIGGMDIQKQEVREAVELPLTHFELYKQIGIDPPRGVLMFGPPGCGKTMLAKAVAHHTTAAFIRVVGSEFVQKYLGEGPRMVRDVFRLAKENAPAIIFIDEIDAIATKRFDAQTGADREVQRILLELLNQMDGFDQTVNVKVIMATNRADTLDPALLRPGRLDRKIEFPLPDRRQKRLIFSTITSKMNLSEEVDLEDYVARPDKISGADINAICQEAGMQAVRENRYVVLAKDFEKGYKNNIKKDETEHEFYK
;
A
#
# COMPACT_ATOMS: atom_id res chain seq x y z
N MET A 1 34.49 5.81 -17.75
CA MET A 1 35.94 5.78 -17.47
C MET A 1 36.59 5.01 -18.60
N GLU A 2 36.66 5.67 -19.74
CA GLU A 2 37.61 5.33 -20.80
C GLU A 2 38.83 6.21 -20.59
N GLU A 3 39.98 5.66 -20.98
CA GLU A 3 41.29 6.31 -21.11
C GLU A 3 42.01 6.71 -19.81
N ILE A 4 42.80 5.77 -19.29
CA ILE A 4 44.09 6.13 -18.69
C ILE A 4 45.15 5.54 -19.61
N GLY A 5 45.77 6.43 -20.39
CA GLY A 5 46.91 6.12 -21.24
C GLY A 5 48.10 5.67 -20.41
N LEU A 6 48.56 4.45 -20.67
CA LEU A 6 49.88 3.97 -20.28
C LEU A 6 50.66 3.70 -21.56
N VAL A 7 51.60 4.61 -21.84
CA VAL A 7 52.60 4.47 -22.90
C VAL A 7 53.57 3.36 -22.48
N LEU A 8 53.58 2.27 -23.25
CA LEU A 8 54.56 1.20 -23.16
C LEU A 8 55.85 1.63 -23.90
N PRO A 9 57.06 1.41 -23.34
CA PRO A 9 58.28 1.62 -24.12
C PRO A 9 58.47 0.47 -25.12
N GLU A 10 58.81 0.87 -26.35
CA GLU A 10 58.99 0.03 -27.52
C GLU A 10 60.09 -1.03 -27.33
N LYS A 11 59.83 -2.24 -27.83
CA LYS A 11 60.83 -3.30 -27.98
C LYS A 11 61.69 -2.97 -29.21
N GLU A 12 62.96 -2.66 -28.99
CA GLU A 12 63.95 -2.68 -30.07
C GLU A 12 64.24 -4.12 -30.49
N GLU A 13 63.83 -4.44 -31.72
CA GLU A 13 64.31 -5.59 -32.49
C GLU A 13 65.79 -5.36 -32.84
N SER A 14 66.67 -6.25 -32.38
CA SER A 14 68.01 -6.39 -32.97
C SER A 14 68.15 -7.75 -33.64
N GLN A 15 68.40 -7.62 -34.93
CA GLN A 15 68.52 -8.62 -36.00
C GLN A 15 69.47 -9.78 -35.66
N SER A 16 69.00 -10.98 -35.99
CA SER A 16 69.78 -12.20 -36.13
C SER A 16 70.76 -12.09 -37.30
N ALA A 17 72.06 -12.02 -37.01
CA ALA A 17 73.12 -12.21 -38.00
C ALA A 17 73.60 -13.67 -37.97
N GLU A 18 73.46 -14.35 -39.11
CA GLU A 18 74.05 -15.65 -39.40
C GLU A 18 75.59 -15.57 -39.32
N SER A 19 76.21 -16.51 -38.60
CA SER A 19 77.59 -16.91 -38.90
C SER A 19 77.76 -18.41 -38.67
N ARG A 20 78.19 -19.10 -39.73
CA ARG A 20 78.53 -20.53 -39.75
C ARG A 20 79.75 -20.80 -38.87
N PRO A 21 79.84 -21.94 -38.14
CA PRO A 21 81.13 -22.40 -37.64
C PRO A 21 81.75 -23.39 -38.64
N THR A 22 82.93 -23.04 -39.12
CA THR A 22 83.89 -23.99 -39.72
C THR A 22 84.57 -24.80 -38.62
N THR A 23 84.65 -26.09 -38.88
CA THR A 23 85.31 -27.16 -38.13
C THR A 23 86.70 -26.77 -37.61
N GLY A 24 86.92 -26.93 -36.31
CA GLY A 24 88.23 -26.84 -35.68
C GLY A 24 88.23 -27.64 -34.38
N GLN A 25 88.85 -28.83 -34.41
CA GLN A 25 89.06 -29.70 -33.26
C GLN A 25 89.98 -29.03 -32.23
N GLY A 26 89.57 -29.07 -30.96
CA GLY A 26 90.40 -28.68 -29.83
C GLY A 26 89.82 -29.29 -28.56
N LEU A 27 90.45 -30.36 -28.09
CA LEU A 27 90.11 -31.11 -26.88
C LEU A 27 89.95 -30.20 -25.66
N ASN A 28 88.81 -30.31 -24.97
CA ASN A 28 88.71 -30.12 -23.52
C ASN A 28 87.52 -30.94 -23.03
N ASN A 29 87.83 -32.08 -22.40
CA ASN A 29 86.87 -32.89 -21.66
C ASN A 29 86.40 -32.08 -20.44
N VAL A 30 85.15 -31.61 -20.50
CA VAL A 30 84.35 -31.29 -19.31
C VAL A 30 83.04 -32.06 -19.48
N ASP A 31 82.68 -32.86 -18.49
CA ASP A 31 81.54 -33.77 -18.54
C ASP A 31 80.22 -33.04 -18.92
N PRO A 32 79.38 -33.59 -19.82
CA PRO A 32 78.15 -32.92 -20.28
C PRO A 32 77.11 -32.72 -19.15
N LEU A 33 77.18 -33.50 -18.08
CA LEU A 33 76.37 -33.33 -16.86
C LEU A 33 76.71 -32.06 -16.08
N CYS A 34 77.94 -31.54 -16.19
CA CYS A 34 78.38 -30.37 -15.43
C CYS A 34 77.98 -29.06 -16.12
N ALA A 35 77.95 -29.03 -17.46
CA ALA A 35 77.52 -27.88 -18.25
C ALA A 35 76.00 -27.62 -18.15
N ASP A 36 75.18 -28.67 -18.14
CA ASP A 36 73.73 -28.56 -17.90
C ASP A 36 73.41 -28.12 -16.47
N MET A 37 74.22 -28.53 -15.48
CA MET A 37 74.09 -28.10 -14.08
C MET A 37 74.42 -26.62 -13.88
N GLU A 38 75.40 -26.08 -14.59
CA GLU A 38 75.76 -24.66 -14.56
C GLU A 38 74.62 -23.78 -15.15
N ASP A 39 74.02 -24.21 -16.27
CA ASP A 39 72.90 -23.50 -16.92
C ASP A 39 71.59 -23.62 -16.11
N LEU A 40 71.36 -24.78 -15.47
CA LEU A 40 70.25 -25.00 -14.55
C LEU A 40 70.38 -24.14 -13.28
N TYR A 41 71.59 -24.00 -12.74
CA TYR A 41 71.88 -23.14 -11.59
C TYR A 41 71.64 -21.65 -11.91
N VAL A 42 72.06 -21.18 -13.09
CA VAL A 42 71.79 -19.80 -13.54
C VAL A 42 70.29 -19.56 -13.72
N LYS A 43 69.53 -20.52 -14.28
CA LYS A 43 68.06 -20.44 -14.34
C LYS A 43 67.43 -20.40 -12.95
N TYR A 44 67.86 -21.26 -12.04
CA TYR A 44 67.34 -21.30 -10.67
C TYR A 44 67.59 -19.97 -9.93
N LYS A 45 68.79 -19.40 -10.09
CA LYS A 45 69.15 -18.11 -9.50
C LYS A 45 68.35 -16.95 -10.09
N LYS A 46 68.03 -16.97 -11.39
CA LYS A 46 67.11 -16.01 -12.03
C LYS A 46 65.69 -16.16 -11.50
N LEU A 47 65.21 -17.39 -11.36
CA LEU A 47 63.88 -17.69 -10.83
C LEU A 47 63.74 -17.27 -9.35
N GLN A 48 64.79 -17.50 -8.56
CA GLN A 48 64.86 -17.07 -7.17
C GLN A 48 64.80 -15.55 -7.05
N ARG A 49 65.53 -14.82 -7.91
CA ARG A 49 65.48 -13.36 -7.95
C ARG A 49 64.11 -12.83 -8.41
N GLN A 50 63.43 -13.57 -9.28
CA GLN A 50 62.05 -13.27 -9.68
C GLN A 50 61.06 -13.54 -8.54
N LEU A 51 61.25 -14.61 -7.76
CA LEU A 51 60.45 -14.88 -6.57
C LEU A 51 60.62 -13.78 -5.52
N GLU A 52 61.84 -13.35 -5.22
CA GLU A 52 62.10 -12.23 -4.31
C GLU A 52 61.42 -10.94 -4.79
N PHE A 53 61.44 -10.67 -6.10
CA PHE A 53 60.74 -9.51 -6.67
C PHE A 53 59.21 -9.62 -6.56
N LEU A 54 58.64 -10.79 -6.84
CA LEU A 54 57.21 -11.05 -6.71
C LEU A 54 56.75 -10.97 -5.25
N GLU A 55 57.56 -11.42 -4.30
CA GLU A 55 57.26 -11.35 -2.86
C GLU A 55 57.14 -9.89 -2.39
N VAL A 56 58.06 -9.02 -2.83
CA VAL A 56 57.98 -7.57 -2.59
C VAL A 56 56.73 -6.95 -3.24
N GLN A 57 56.38 -7.36 -4.46
CA GLN A 57 55.15 -6.89 -5.11
C GLN A 57 53.89 -7.35 -4.37
N GLU A 58 53.88 -8.57 -3.85
CA GLU A 58 52.76 -9.10 -3.08
C GLU A 58 52.59 -8.33 -1.76
N GLU A 59 53.69 -8.03 -1.06
CA GLU A 59 53.67 -7.21 0.14
C GLU A 59 53.16 -5.79 -0.14
N TYR A 60 53.63 -5.17 -1.23
CA TYR A 60 53.16 -3.86 -1.67
C TYR A 60 51.65 -3.84 -1.95
N ILE A 61 51.15 -4.82 -2.71
CA ILE A 61 49.71 -4.93 -3.00
C ILE A 61 48.89 -5.13 -1.72
N LYS A 62 49.38 -5.94 -0.77
CA LYS A 62 48.70 -6.15 0.52
C LYS A 62 48.60 -4.85 1.31
N ASP A 63 49.64 -4.02 1.30
CA ASP A 63 49.64 -2.75 2.00
C ASP A 63 48.78 -1.69 1.30
N GLU A 64 48.81 -1.64 -0.03
CA GLU A 64 47.88 -0.81 -0.82
C GLU A 64 46.42 -1.20 -0.57
N GLN A 65 46.10 -2.49 -0.52
CA GLN A 65 44.76 -2.96 -0.17
C GLN A 65 44.32 -2.48 1.21
N LYS A 66 45.21 -2.46 2.21
CA LYS A 66 44.91 -1.93 3.54
C LYS A 66 44.68 -0.42 3.51
N ASN A 67 45.50 0.32 2.75
CA ASN A 67 45.36 1.78 2.62
C ASN A 67 44.05 2.14 1.93
N LEU A 68 43.76 1.54 0.78
CA LEU A 68 42.49 1.71 0.05
C LEU A 68 41.29 1.39 0.94
N LYS A 69 41.37 0.35 1.77
CA LYS A 69 40.30 0.01 2.72
C LYS A 69 40.09 1.09 3.78
N LYS A 70 41.17 1.73 4.28
CA LYS A 70 41.07 2.85 5.21
C LYS A 70 40.48 4.10 4.54
N GLU A 71 40.92 4.42 3.33
CA GLU A 71 40.37 5.55 2.57
C GLU A 71 38.89 5.36 2.24
N TYR A 72 38.50 4.13 1.89
CA TYR A 72 37.09 3.78 1.68
C TYR A 72 36.24 4.01 2.94
N LEU A 73 36.71 3.59 4.11
CA LEU A 73 36.01 3.83 5.38
C LEU A 73 35.91 5.33 5.68
N HIS A 74 36.98 6.09 5.48
CA HIS A 74 36.99 7.54 5.67
C HIS A 74 35.97 8.23 4.73
N ALA A 75 35.96 7.86 3.45
CA ALA A 75 34.97 8.37 2.49
C ALA A 75 33.54 8.01 2.89
N GLN A 76 33.31 6.81 3.44
CA GLN A 76 31.99 6.39 3.91
C GLN A 76 31.52 7.21 5.13
N GLU A 77 32.42 7.57 6.04
CA GLU A 77 32.12 8.46 7.19
C GLU A 77 31.79 9.89 6.75
N GLU A 78 32.49 10.42 5.75
CA GLU A 78 32.17 11.72 5.15
C GLU A 78 30.77 11.73 4.52
N VAL A 79 30.39 10.65 3.82
CA VAL A 79 29.04 10.48 3.28
C VAL A 79 27.99 10.48 4.39
N LYS A 80 28.23 9.77 5.51
CA LYS A 80 27.31 9.78 6.67
C LYS A 80 27.12 11.18 7.27
N ARG A 81 28.14 12.04 7.21
CA ARG A 81 28.02 13.44 7.64
C ARG A 81 26.98 14.19 6.82
N ILE A 82 26.90 13.95 5.51
CA ILE A 82 25.87 14.54 4.64
C ILE A 82 24.46 14.11 5.06
N GLN A 83 24.30 12.89 5.60
CA GLN A 83 23.01 12.38 6.10
C GLN A 83 22.53 13.08 7.38
N SER A 84 23.42 13.72 8.14
CA SER A 84 23.08 14.35 9.44
C SER A 84 22.49 15.76 9.35
N VAL A 85 22.53 16.38 8.17
CA VAL A 85 21.96 17.72 7.91
C VAL A 85 20.43 17.60 7.84
N PRO A 86 19.63 18.61 8.25
CA PRO A 86 18.17 18.53 8.15
C PRO A 86 17.70 18.07 6.76
N LEU A 87 16.99 16.92 6.76
CA LEU A 87 16.46 16.28 5.58
C LEU A 87 15.03 16.77 5.32
N VAL A 88 14.66 16.83 4.04
CA VAL A 88 13.32 17.13 3.57
C VAL A 88 12.73 15.86 2.99
N ILE A 89 11.49 15.53 3.35
CA ILE A 89 10.82 14.36 2.81
C ILE A 89 10.39 14.66 1.36
N GLY A 90 10.62 13.69 0.48
CA GLY A 90 10.16 13.70 -0.91
C GLY A 90 9.66 12.33 -1.33
N GLN A 91 9.16 12.24 -2.56
CA GLN A 91 8.74 11.01 -3.19
C GLN A 91 9.56 10.75 -4.44
N PHE A 92 10.03 9.52 -4.58
CA PHE A 92 10.71 9.08 -5.79
C PHE A 92 9.69 8.87 -6.90
N LEU A 93 9.91 9.42 -8.09
CA LEU A 93 9.02 9.23 -9.23
C LEU A 93 9.59 8.18 -10.18
N GLU A 94 10.74 8.46 -10.77
CA GLU A 94 11.35 7.63 -11.80
C GLU A 94 12.88 7.72 -11.78
N ALA A 95 13.56 6.62 -12.10
CA ALA A 95 15.00 6.61 -12.35
C ALA A 95 15.26 6.96 -13.82
N VAL A 96 16.04 8.00 -14.09
CA VAL A 96 16.45 8.36 -15.45
C VAL A 96 17.70 7.58 -15.83
N ASP A 97 18.71 7.63 -14.95
CA ASP A 97 20.03 7.05 -15.17
C ASP A 97 20.44 6.13 -14.01
N GLN A 98 21.66 5.58 -14.08
CA GLN A 98 22.26 4.84 -12.97
C GLN A 98 22.42 5.69 -11.69
N ASN A 99 22.73 6.99 -11.84
CA ASN A 99 23.07 7.87 -10.73
C ASN A 99 22.09 9.03 -10.54
N THR A 100 21.03 9.09 -11.34
CA THR A 100 20.12 10.24 -11.37
C THR A 100 18.67 9.80 -11.46
N GLY A 101 17.81 10.48 -10.72
CA GLY A 101 16.38 10.21 -10.68
C GLY A 101 15.57 11.49 -10.53
N ILE A 102 14.28 11.38 -10.81
CA ILE A 102 13.32 12.46 -10.62
C ILE A 102 12.64 12.23 -9.28
N VAL A 103 12.63 13.27 -8.44
CA VAL A 103 11.96 13.27 -7.15
C VAL A 103 10.95 14.41 -7.09
N GLY A 104 9.79 14.15 -6.50
CA GLY A 104 8.82 15.16 -6.12
C GLY A 104 9.06 15.57 -4.68
N SER A 105 9.33 16.85 -4.43
CA SER A 105 9.32 17.37 -3.05
C SER A 105 7.88 17.50 -2.54
N THR A 106 7.68 17.46 -1.22
CA THR A 106 6.39 17.78 -0.58
C THR A 106 5.91 19.21 -0.89
N THR A 107 6.81 20.08 -1.36
CA THR A 107 6.47 21.42 -1.88
C THR A 107 5.78 21.40 -3.25
N GLY A 108 5.56 20.22 -3.85
CA GLY A 108 4.85 20.03 -5.13
C GLY A 108 5.72 20.28 -6.37
N SER A 109 7.00 20.61 -6.20
CA SER A 109 7.98 20.79 -7.27
C SER A 109 8.74 19.48 -7.54
N ASN A 110 8.93 19.17 -8.82
CA ASN A 110 9.74 18.04 -9.26
C ASN A 110 11.18 18.49 -9.49
N TYR A 111 12.14 17.71 -9.00
CA TYR A 111 13.57 17.96 -9.13
C TYR A 111 14.26 16.78 -9.83
N TYR A 112 15.22 17.11 -10.68
CA TYR A 112 16.17 16.15 -11.23
C TYR A 112 17.39 16.10 -10.30
N VAL A 113 17.60 14.97 -9.63
CA VAL A 113 18.52 14.88 -8.49
C VAL A 113 19.45 13.70 -8.61
N ARG A 114 20.65 13.86 -8.05
CA ARG A 114 21.64 12.80 -7.97
C ARG A 114 21.31 11.86 -6.81
N ILE A 115 21.39 10.56 -7.09
CA ILE A 115 21.19 9.49 -6.13
C ILE A 115 22.53 9.17 -5.48
N LEU A 116 22.54 9.07 -4.15
CA LEU A 116 23.73 8.67 -3.39
C LEU A 116 24.07 7.20 -3.67
N SER A 117 25.35 6.91 -3.96
CA SER A 117 25.80 5.57 -4.37
C SER A 117 25.65 4.49 -3.28
N THR A 118 25.48 4.89 -2.01
CA THR A 118 25.35 3.96 -0.88
C THR A 118 23.94 3.39 -0.72
N ILE A 119 22.97 3.86 -1.50
CA ILE A 119 21.56 3.47 -1.38
C ILE A 119 21.28 2.24 -2.24
N ASP A 120 20.50 1.30 -1.68
CA ASP A 120 20.02 0.14 -2.40
C ASP A 120 18.99 0.52 -3.46
N ARG A 121 19.36 0.33 -4.74
CA ARG A 121 18.51 0.71 -5.89
C ARG A 121 17.25 -0.13 -6.00
N GLU A 122 17.23 -1.32 -5.40
CA GLU A 122 16.05 -2.21 -5.41
C GLU A 122 14.92 -1.70 -4.52
N LEU A 123 15.25 -0.90 -3.50
CA LEU A 123 14.29 -0.26 -2.61
C LEU A 123 13.68 1.01 -3.24
N LEU A 124 14.35 1.60 -4.24
CA LEU A 124 13.87 2.75 -5.01
C LEU A 124 12.79 2.32 -6.00
N LYS A 125 11.60 2.03 -5.47
CA LYS A 125 10.39 1.82 -6.27
C LYS A 125 9.71 3.16 -6.57
N PRO A 126 8.98 3.26 -7.70
CA PRO A 126 8.15 4.42 -7.96
C PRO A 126 7.23 4.72 -6.78
N SER A 127 7.10 6.00 -6.44
CA SER A 127 6.41 6.56 -5.28
C SER A 127 7.05 6.33 -3.91
N ALA A 128 8.19 5.62 -3.78
CA ALA A 128 8.85 5.41 -2.50
C ALA A 128 9.15 6.73 -1.78
N SER A 129 9.02 6.72 -0.45
CA SER A 129 9.34 7.89 0.39
C SER A 129 10.85 8.00 0.52
N VAL A 130 11.41 9.16 0.18
CA VAL A 130 12.86 9.38 0.16
C VAL A 130 13.22 10.64 0.93
N ALA A 131 14.40 10.62 1.53
CA ALA A 131 14.98 11.77 2.19
C ALA A 131 15.84 12.56 1.19
N LEU A 132 15.51 13.83 1.04
CA LEU A 132 16.23 14.79 0.22
C LEU A 132 17.05 15.73 1.10
N HIS A 133 18.23 16.10 0.65
CA HIS A 133 19.00 17.12 1.34
C HIS A 133 18.39 18.51 1.13
N LYS A 134 18.21 19.31 2.19
CA LYS A 134 17.49 20.60 2.16
C LYS A 134 17.99 21.62 1.11
N HIS A 135 19.29 21.67 0.84
CA HIS A 135 19.87 22.70 -0.04
C HIS A 135 20.19 22.20 -1.46
N SER A 136 20.59 20.94 -1.59
CA SER A 136 21.02 20.36 -2.87
C SER A 136 19.96 19.47 -3.50
N ASN A 137 18.89 19.15 -2.77
CA ASN A 137 17.84 18.21 -3.13
C ASN A 137 18.36 16.82 -3.53
N ALA A 138 19.63 16.49 -3.22
CA ALA A 138 20.19 15.17 -3.50
C ALA A 138 19.44 14.10 -2.70
N LEU A 139 19.26 12.92 -3.30
CA LEU A 139 18.59 11.79 -2.65
C LEU A 139 19.60 11.11 -1.72
N VAL A 140 19.32 11.18 -0.42
CA VAL A 140 20.23 10.79 0.67
C VAL A 140 19.92 9.41 1.21
N ASP A 141 18.65 9.12 1.43
CA ASP A 141 18.19 7.86 2.01
C ASP A 141 16.77 7.52 1.57
N VAL A 142 16.38 6.25 1.70
CA VAL A 142 14.99 5.80 1.52
C VAL A 142 14.37 5.68 2.91
N LEU A 143 13.30 6.42 3.14
CA LEU A 143 12.62 6.37 4.42
C LEU A 143 11.71 5.15 4.46
N PRO A 144 11.57 4.49 5.63
CA PRO A 144 10.49 3.55 5.81
C PRO A 144 9.16 4.26 5.52
N PRO A 145 8.17 3.53 5.00
CA PRO A 145 6.86 4.03 4.66
C PRO A 145 6.10 4.40 5.95
N GLU A 146 6.42 5.54 6.54
CA GLU A 146 5.56 6.14 7.55
C GLU A 146 4.36 6.72 6.80
N ALA A 147 3.20 6.11 6.99
CA ALA A 147 1.94 6.73 6.62
C ALA A 147 1.84 8.06 7.38
N ASP A 148 1.55 9.16 6.66
CA ASP A 148 1.24 10.44 7.31
C ASP A 148 0.23 10.17 8.44
N SER A 149 0.46 10.80 9.60
CA SER A 149 -0.26 10.58 10.87
C SER A 149 -1.81 10.68 10.82
N SER A 150 -2.38 11.05 9.67
CA SER A 150 -3.81 11.07 9.40
C SER A 150 -4.40 9.68 9.10
N ILE A 151 -3.62 8.74 8.55
CA ILE A 151 -4.13 7.41 8.19
C ILE A 151 -3.97 6.48 9.40
N THR A 152 -5.02 6.38 10.20
CA THR A 152 -5.08 5.44 11.32
C THR A 152 -5.18 4.02 10.76
N MET A 153 -4.07 3.26 10.77
CA MET A 153 -4.20 1.80 10.73
C MET A 153 -4.92 1.38 12.00
N LEU A 154 -6.16 0.90 11.86
CA LEU A 154 -6.84 0.23 12.95
C LEU A 154 -6.03 -1.03 13.23
N SER A 155 -5.18 -0.95 14.25
CA SER A 155 -4.44 -2.10 14.75
C SER A 155 -5.42 -3.17 15.22
N ALA A 156 -4.95 -4.40 15.41
CA ALA A 156 -5.80 -5.50 15.87
C ALA A 156 -6.61 -5.19 17.15
N ASP A 157 -6.15 -4.20 17.94
CA ASP A 157 -6.79 -3.71 19.17
C ASP A 157 -7.93 -2.69 18.96
N GLU A 158 -8.06 -2.09 17.77
CA GLU A 158 -9.16 -1.17 17.41
C GLU A 158 -10.20 -1.83 16.49
N LYS A 159 -10.23 -3.17 16.44
CA LYS A 159 -11.26 -3.88 15.67
C LYS A 159 -12.64 -3.52 16.22
N PRO A 160 -13.59 -3.10 15.36
CA PRO A 160 -14.95 -2.83 15.80
C PRO A 160 -15.59 -4.14 16.30
N ASP A 161 -16.17 -4.10 17.50
CA ASP A 161 -16.78 -5.26 18.21
C ASP A 161 -18.13 -5.70 17.62
N VAL A 162 -18.37 -5.44 16.33
CA VAL A 162 -19.65 -5.77 15.68
C VAL A 162 -19.52 -7.15 15.04
N MET A 163 -20.41 -8.07 15.43
CA MET A 163 -20.46 -9.40 14.83
C MET A 163 -21.55 -9.51 13.76
N TYR A 164 -21.44 -10.51 12.87
CA TYR A 164 -22.50 -10.80 11.88
C TYR A 164 -23.85 -11.16 12.51
N SER A 165 -23.84 -11.66 13.74
CA SER A 165 -25.04 -11.97 14.54
C SER A 165 -25.76 -10.72 15.04
N ASP A 166 -25.04 -9.60 15.22
CA ASP A 166 -25.65 -8.34 15.65
C ASP A 166 -26.46 -7.67 14.55
N ILE A 167 -26.10 -7.95 13.29
CA ILE A 167 -26.77 -7.42 12.11
C ILE A 167 -28.00 -8.29 11.85
N GLY A 168 -29.21 -7.79 12.09
CA GLY A 168 -30.44 -8.51 11.79
C GLY A 168 -30.76 -8.52 10.29
N GLY A 169 -31.08 -9.68 9.73
CA GLY A 169 -31.45 -9.83 8.31
C GLY A 169 -30.30 -9.60 7.34
N MET A 170 -30.65 -9.14 6.12
CA MET A 170 -29.72 -8.90 4.99
C MET A 170 -28.90 -10.13 4.59
N ASP A 171 -29.52 -11.31 4.61
CA ASP A 171 -28.83 -12.59 4.34
C ASP A 171 -28.18 -12.62 2.95
N ILE A 172 -28.85 -12.01 1.96
CA ILE A 172 -28.36 -11.92 0.57
C ILE A 172 -27.10 -11.06 0.54
N GLN A 173 -27.14 -9.86 1.11
CA GLN A 173 -25.99 -8.93 1.11
C GLN A 173 -24.81 -9.50 1.90
N LYS A 174 -25.07 -10.15 3.05
CA LYS A 174 -24.02 -10.83 3.84
C LYS A 174 -23.34 -11.92 3.03
N GLN A 175 -24.11 -12.74 2.31
CA GLN A 175 -23.57 -13.79 1.47
C GLN A 175 -22.72 -13.20 0.33
N GLU A 176 -23.21 -12.18 -0.37
CA GLU A 176 -22.48 -11.54 -1.47
C GLU A 176 -21.15 -10.91 -1.01
N VAL A 177 -21.15 -10.22 0.14
CA VAL A 177 -19.91 -9.65 0.69
C VAL A 177 -18.93 -10.75 1.11
N ARG A 178 -19.43 -11.83 1.71
CA ARG A 178 -18.60 -12.97 2.11
C ARG A 178 -17.93 -13.65 0.93
N GLU A 179 -18.66 -13.86 -0.15
CA GLU A 179 -18.14 -14.42 -1.40
C GLU A 179 -17.15 -13.47 -2.10
N ALA A 180 -17.35 -12.16 -1.99
CA ALA A 180 -16.50 -11.17 -2.64
C ALA A 180 -15.21 -10.84 -1.86
N VAL A 181 -15.25 -10.90 -0.52
CA VAL A 181 -14.16 -10.45 0.35
C VAL A 181 -13.51 -11.59 1.12
N GLU A 182 -14.27 -12.40 1.86
CA GLU A 182 -13.70 -13.44 2.74
C GLU A 182 -13.19 -14.65 1.96
N LEU A 183 -13.96 -15.11 0.97
CA LEU A 183 -13.64 -16.31 0.20
C LEU A 183 -12.32 -16.17 -0.57
N PRO A 184 -12.05 -15.04 -1.28
CA PRO A 184 -10.78 -14.86 -1.97
C PRO A 184 -9.57 -14.76 -1.02
N LEU A 185 -9.78 -14.26 0.21
CA LEU A 185 -8.70 -14.11 1.19
C LEU A 185 -8.34 -15.46 1.85
N THR A 186 -9.34 -16.29 2.12
CA THR A 186 -9.15 -17.59 2.79
C THR A 186 -8.82 -18.72 1.83
N HIS A 187 -9.43 -18.74 0.65
CA HIS A 187 -9.36 -19.84 -0.31
C HIS A 187 -9.06 -19.35 -1.74
N PHE A 188 -7.97 -18.61 -1.90
CA PHE A 188 -7.52 -18.11 -3.21
C PHE A 188 -7.28 -19.23 -4.24
N GLU A 189 -6.82 -20.41 -3.79
CA GLU A 189 -6.54 -21.55 -4.68
C GLU A 189 -7.77 -22.05 -5.44
N LEU A 190 -8.97 -21.98 -4.85
CA LEU A 190 -10.21 -22.38 -5.51
C LEU A 190 -10.49 -21.52 -6.74
N TYR A 191 -10.29 -20.21 -6.64
CA TYR A 191 -10.46 -19.28 -7.76
C TYR A 191 -9.47 -19.60 -8.88
N LYS A 192 -8.22 -19.88 -8.52
CA LYS A 192 -7.16 -20.22 -9.47
C LYS A 192 -7.39 -21.56 -10.17
N GLN A 193 -7.91 -22.57 -9.47
CA GLN A 193 -8.25 -23.88 -10.05
C GLN A 193 -9.46 -23.82 -10.98
N ILE A 194 -10.48 -23.04 -10.61
CA ILE A 194 -11.66 -22.82 -11.43
C ILE A 194 -11.34 -21.92 -12.64
N GLY A 195 -10.31 -21.08 -12.54
CA GLY A 195 -9.89 -20.15 -13.60
C GLY A 195 -10.76 -18.89 -13.66
N ILE A 196 -11.34 -18.50 -12.53
CA ILE A 196 -12.12 -17.26 -12.41
C ILE A 196 -11.31 -16.19 -11.68
N ASP A 197 -11.34 -14.97 -12.21
CA ASP A 197 -10.70 -13.84 -11.55
C ASP A 197 -11.50 -13.42 -10.31
N PRO A 198 -10.88 -13.32 -9.12
CA PRO A 198 -11.56 -12.83 -7.94
C PRO A 198 -11.89 -11.34 -8.13
N PRO A 199 -13.05 -10.85 -7.64
CA PRO A 199 -13.42 -9.45 -7.78
C PRO A 199 -12.40 -8.55 -7.07
N ARG A 200 -12.01 -7.44 -7.70
CA ARG A 200 -11.03 -6.50 -7.11
C ARG A 200 -11.65 -5.59 -6.07
N GLY A 201 -12.82 -5.05 -6.39
CA GLY A 201 -13.53 -4.10 -5.55
C GLY A 201 -15.02 -4.40 -5.43
N VAL A 202 -15.57 -4.00 -4.28
CA VAL A 202 -16.98 -4.10 -3.94
C VAL A 202 -17.54 -2.71 -3.68
N LEU A 203 -18.63 -2.36 -4.37
CA LEU A 203 -19.38 -1.13 -4.13
C LEU A 203 -20.67 -1.45 -3.39
N MET A 204 -20.83 -0.88 -2.19
CA MET A 204 -22.06 -0.93 -1.41
C MET A 204 -22.84 0.37 -1.59
N PHE A 205 -24.07 0.29 -2.10
CA PHE A 205 -24.92 1.46 -2.33
C PHE A 205 -26.37 1.25 -1.88
N GLY A 206 -27.09 2.34 -1.62
CA GLY A 206 -28.47 2.31 -1.08
C GLY A 206 -28.82 3.57 -0.30
N PRO A 207 -30.01 3.66 0.31
CA PRO A 207 -30.35 4.78 1.18
C PRO A 207 -29.52 4.75 2.48
N PRO A 208 -29.39 5.89 3.17
CA PRO A 208 -28.70 5.95 4.46
C PRO A 208 -29.45 5.12 5.51
N GLY A 209 -28.71 4.62 6.51
CA GLY A 209 -29.28 3.88 7.64
C GLY A 209 -29.56 2.39 7.40
N CYS A 210 -29.23 1.85 6.22
CA CYS A 210 -29.37 0.41 5.92
C CYS A 210 -28.17 -0.46 6.38
N GLY A 211 -27.28 0.09 7.23
CA GLY A 211 -26.22 -0.70 7.86
C GLY A 211 -24.99 -1.03 7.00
N LYS A 212 -24.71 -0.30 5.91
CA LYS A 212 -23.52 -0.51 5.06
C LYS A 212 -22.20 -0.44 5.85
N THR A 213 -22.01 0.64 6.61
CA THR A 213 -20.86 0.83 7.49
C THR A 213 -20.82 -0.22 8.60
N MET A 214 -21.98 -0.69 9.08
CA MET A 214 -22.07 -1.75 10.09
C MET A 214 -21.64 -3.12 9.52
N LEU A 215 -22.04 -3.44 8.29
CA LEU A 215 -21.62 -4.66 7.60
C LEU A 215 -20.11 -4.66 7.34
N ALA A 216 -19.55 -3.54 6.87
CA ALA A 216 -18.10 -3.40 6.69
C ALA A 216 -17.32 -3.63 7.98
N LYS A 217 -17.82 -3.10 9.11
CA LYS A 217 -17.23 -3.34 10.44
C LYS A 217 -17.32 -4.81 10.86
N ALA A 218 -18.43 -5.49 10.59
CA ALA A 218 -18.56 -6.92 10.89
C ALA A 218 -17.60 -7.80 10.07
N VAL A 219 -17.40 -7.45 8.79
CA VAL A 219 -16.40 -8.11 7.92
C VAL A 219 -15.00 -7.90 8.49
N ALA A 220 -14.67 -6.68 8.93
CA ALA A 220 -13.39 -6.36 9.55
C ALA A 220 -13.13 -7.18 10.83
N HIS A 221 -14.16 -7.42 11.63
CA HIS A 221 -14.07 -8.23 12.84
C HIS A 221 -13.83 -9.71 12.52
N HIS A 222 -14.56 -10.27 11.54
CA HIS A 222 -14.45 -11.69 11.17
C HIS A 222 -13.18 -12.03 10.39
N THR A 223 -12.59 -11.05 9.71
CA THR A 223 -11.37 -11.24 8.92
C THR A 223 -10.11 -11.07 9.77
N THR A 224 -9.11 -11.90 9.49
CA THR A 224 -7.76 -11.78 10.08
C THR A 224 -6.86 -10.82 9.30
N ALA A 225 -7.37 -10.24 8.21
CA ALA A 225 -6.67 -9.30 7.36
C ALA A 225 -6.51 -7.93 8.03
N ALA A 226 -5.52 -7.15 7.61
CA ALA A 226 -5.38 -5.76 8.02
C ALA A 226 -6.58 -4.96 7.51
N PHE A 227 -7.17 -4.11 8.34
CA PHE A 227 -8.32 -3.29 7.97
C PHE A 227 -7.96 -1.81 8.01
N ILE A 228 -7.99 -1.16 6.85
CA ILE A 228 -7.68 0.25 6.69
C ILE A 228 -8.99 0.98 6.40
N ARG A 229 -9.44 1.81 7.34
CA ARG A 229 -10.64 2.63 7.20
C ARG A 229 -10.24 4.05 6.83
N VAL A 230 -10.82 4.58 5.76
CA VAL A 230 -10.65 5.98 5.35
C VAL A 230 -12.02 6.58 5.06
N VAL A 231 -12.22 7.83 5.45
CA VAL A 231 -13.45 8.57 5.07
C VAL A 231 -13.17 9.34 3.78
N GLY A 232 -14.09 9.31 2.81
CA GLY A 232 -13.92 9.96 1.51
C GLY A 232 -13.60 11.46 1.60
N SER A 233 -14.11 12.15 2.62
CA SER A 233 -13.80 13.55 2.88
C SER A 233 -12.37 13.82 3.34
N GLU A 234 -11.67 12.84 3.94
CA GLU A 234 -10.29 13.00 4.42
C GLU A 234 -9.29 13.20 3.27
N PHE A 235 -9.61 12.72 2.06
CA PHE A 235 -8.76 12.92 0.89
C PHE A 235 -8.74 14.37 0.39
N VAL A 236 -9.75 15.17 0.74
CA VAL A 236 -9.86 16.57 0.31
C VAL A 236 -9.17 17.46 1.35
N GLN A 237 -7.90 17.76 1.11
CA GLN A 237 -7.08 18.61 1.98
C GLN A 237 -6.98 20.04 1.46
N LYS A 238 -6.63 20.98 2.36
CA LYS A 238 -6.44 22.40 2.02
C LYS A 238 -5.21 22.62 1.12
N TYR A 239 -4.21 21.76 1.23
CA TYR A 239 -2.96 21.89 0.47
C TYR A 239 -3.06 21.14 -0.86
N LEU A 240 -2.67 21.80 -1.95
CA LEU A 240 -2.67 21.21 -3.29
C LEU A 240 -1.65 20.06 -3.36
N GLY A 241 -2.05 18.93 -3.94
CA GLY A 241 -1.20 17.76 -4.15
C GLY A 241 -1.11 16.81 -2.95
N GLU A 242 -1.63 17.20 -1.78
CA GLU A 242 -1.66 16.33 -0.60
C GLU A 242 -2.66 15.18 -0.75
N GLY A 243 -3.81 15.43 -1.37
CA GLY A 243 -4.83 14.41 -1.62
C GLY A 243 -4.32 13.21 -2.44
N PRO A 244 -3.75 13.42 -3.65
CA PRO A 244 -3.18 12.33 -4.45
C PRO A 244 -2.00 11.61 -3.76
N ARG A 245 -1.23 12.31 -2.93
CA ARG A 245 -0.19 11.69 -2.10
C ARG A 245 -0.81 10.75 -1.07
N MET A 246 -1.85 11.20 -0.36
CA MET A 246 -2.54 10.40 0.64
C MET A 246 -3.14 9.12 0.05
N VAL A 247 -3.74 9.19 -1.16
CA VAL A 247 -4.22 8.00 -1.88
C VAL A 247 -3.10 6.98 -2.08
N ARG A 248 -1.94 7.41 -2.61
CA ARG A 248 -0.80 6.52 -2.84
C ARG A 248 -0.29 5.88 -1.55
N ASP A 249 -0.29 6.64 -0.46
CA ASP A 249 0.20 6.17 0.82
C ASP A 249 -0.76 5.12 1.44
N VAL A 250 -2.08 5.31 1.33
CA VAL A 250 -3.09 4.29 1.74
C VAL A 250 -2.90 2.97 0.99
N PHE A 251 -2.77 3.02 -0.34
CA PHE A 251 -2.64 1.81 -1.17
C PHE A 251 -1.31 1.09 -0.97
N ARG A 252 -0.24 1.85 -0.74
CA ARG A 252 1.07 1.29 -0.40
C ARG A 252 1.05 0.59 0.95
N LEU A 253 0.44 1.22 1.95
CA LEU A 253 0.28 0.65 3.28
C LEU A 253 -0.52 -0.66 3.26
N ALA A 254 -1.57 -0.72 2.43
CA ALA A 254 -2.33 -1.94 2.20
C ALA A 254 -1.50 -3.05 1.54
N LYS A 255 -0.59 -2.68 0.62
CA LYS A 255 0.29 -3.61 -0.09
C LYS A 255 1.34 -4.23 0.83
N GLU A 256 1.88 -3.44 1.76
CA GLU A 256 2.88 -3.91 2.74
C GLU A 256 2.25 -4.80 3.81
N ASN A 257 1.02 -4.48 4.23
CA ASN A 257 0.27 -5.25 5.22
C ASN A 257 -0.64 -6.31 4.57
N ALA A 258 -0.36 -6.74 3.34
CA ALA A 258 -1.18 -7.74 2.65
C ALA A 258 -1.14 -9.09 3.38
N PRO A 259 -2.29 -9.76 3.61
CA PRO A 259 -3.63 -9.46 3.12
C PRO A 259 -4.32 -8.28 3.84
N ALA A 260 -4.90 -7.35 3.07
CA ALA A 260 -5.52 -6.14 3.60
C ALA A 260 -6.85 -5.78 2.91
N ILE A 261 -7.73 -5.14 3.68
CA ILE A 261 -9.03 -4.61 3.22
C ILE A 261 -9.00 -3.10 3.39
N ILE A 262 -9.22 -2.38 2.30
CA ILE A 262 -9.39 -0.92 2.30
C ILE A 262 -10.88 -0.63 2.29
N PHE A 263 -11.39 0.00 3.34
CA PHE A 263 -12.79 0.46 3.40
C PHE A 263 -12.84 1.98 3.27
N ILE A 264 -13.47 2.46 2.20
CA ILE A 264 -13.69 3.88 1.93
C ILE A 264 -15.18 4.18 2.13
N ASP A 265 -15.51 4.95 3.16
CA ASP A 265 -16.88 5.44 3.39
C ASP A 265 -17.10 6.78 2.67
N GLU A 266 -18.34 7.11 2.33
CA GLU A 266 -18.71 8.39 1.70
C GLU A 266 -17.89 8.77 0.44
N ILE A 267 -17.70 7.80 -0.47
CA ILE A 267 -16.93 8.02 -1.70
C ILE A 267 -17.57 9.08 -2.63
N ASP A 268 -18.85 9.43 -2.42
CA ASP A 268 -19.54 10.51 -3.12
C ASP A 268 -18.94 11.89 -2.87
N ALA A 269 -18.10 12.07 -1.85
CA ALA A 269 -17.32 13.30 -1.66
C ALA A 269 -16.27 13.51 -2.76
N ILE A 270 -15.73 12.44 -3.35
CA ILE A 270 -14.64 12.50 -4.34
C ILE A 270 -15.13 12.13 -5.75
N ALA A 271 -16.04 11.16 -5.84
CA ALA A 271 -16.41 10.50 -7.08
C ALA A 271 -17.64 11.11 -7.76
N THR A 272 -17.75 12.44 -7.84
CA THR A 272 -18.92 13.08 -8.46
C THR A 272 -18.79 13.16 -9.99
N LYS A 273 -19.87 12.92 -10.74
CA LYS A 273 -19.88 13.01 -12.22
C LYS A 273 -19.66 14.41 -12.79
N ARG A 274 -19.88 15.47 -11.99
CA ARG A 274 -19.89 16.86 -12.46
C ARG A 274 -18.66 17.59 -11.94
N PHE A 275 -17.65 17.70 -12.78
CA PHE A 275 -16.51 18.57 -12.54
C PHE A 275 -16.67 19.83 -13.39
N ASP A 276 -16.88 20.97 -12.73
CA ASP A 276 -16.82 22.24 -13.42
C ASP A 276 -15.35 22.69 -13.43
N ALA A 277 -14.72 22.66 -14.61
CA ALA A 277 -13.28 22.89 -14.75
C ALA A 277 -12.83 24.32 -14.38
N GLN A 278 -13.76 25.18 -13.95
CA GLN A 278 -13.54 26.58 -13.60
C GLN A 278 -13.01 26.77 -12.17
N THR A 279 -13.31 25.84 -11.24
CA THR A 279 -12.93 25.99 -9.83
C THR A 279 -11.69 25.16 -9.49
N GLY A 280 -10.71 25.78 -8.82
CA GLY A 280 -9.46 25.11 -8.44
C GLY A 280 -9.66 23.93 -7.47
N ALA A 281 -10.71 23.96 -6.64
CA ALA A 281 -11.07 22.87 -5.73
C ALA A 281 -11.52 21.61 -6.48
N ASP A 282 -12.38 21.75 -7.48
CA ASP A 282 -12.90 20.63 -8.27
C ASP A 282 -11.78 19.93 -9.07
N ARG A 283 -10.79 20.71 -9.54
CA ARG A 283 -9.58 20.15 -10.19
C ARG A 283 -8.75 19.29 -9.24
N GLU A 284 -8.73 19.61 -7.95
CA GLU A 284 -8.02 18.80 -6.96
C GLU A 284 -8.75 17.48 -6.72
N VAL A 285 -10.07 17.53 -6.54
CA VAL A 285 -10.90 16.33 -6.40
C VAL A 285 -10.78 15.42 -7.63
N GLN A 286 -10.75 16.00 -8.83
CA GLN A 286 -10.52 15.25 -10.06
C GLN A 286 -9.15 14.55 -10.08
N ARG A 287 -8.08 15.23 -9.62
CA ARG A 287 -6.75 14.61 -9.52
C ARG A 287 -6.72 13.46 -8.50
N ILE A 288 -7.41 13.60 -7.38
CA ILE A 288 -7.56 12.54 -6.36
C ILE A 288 -8.28 11.33 -6.98
N LEU A 289 -9.38 11.56 -7.70
CA LEU A 289 -10.14 10.50 -8.35
C LEU A 289 -9.29 9.76 -9.39
N LEU A 290 -8.57 10.48 -10.25
CA LEU A 290 -7.68 9.87 -11.24
C LEU A 290 -6.59 9.02 -10.59
N GLU A 291 -6.01 9.49 -9.49
CA GLU A 291 -5.00 8.74 -8.75
C GLU A 291 -5.60 7.47 -8.12
N LEU A 292 -6.78 7.56 -7.52
CA LEU A 292 -7.50 6.39 -6.99
C LEU A 292 -7.75 5.34 -8.08
N LEU A 293 -8.18 5.78 -9.27
CA LEU A 293 -8.39 4.90 -10.43
C LEU A 293 -7.09 4.23 -10.90
N ASN A 294 -6.00 5.00 -10.98
CA ASN A 294 -4.70 4.49 -11.39
C ASN A 294 -4.17 3.44 -10.41
N GLN A 295 -4.30 3.69 -9.09
CA GLN A 295 -3.86 2.74 -8.06
C GLN A 295 -4.71 1.46 -8.07
N MET A 296 -6.02 1.55 -8.32
CA MET A 296 -6.89 0.37 -8.44
C MET A 296 -6.56 -0.51 -9.66
N ASP A 297 -6.24 0.11 -10.80
CA ASP A 297 -5.86 -0.61 -12.02
C ASP A 297 -4.46 -1.24 -11.86
N GLY A 298 -3.53 -0.52 -11.21
CA GLY A 298 -2.13 -0.90 -11.00
C GLY A 298 -1.89 -2.06 -10.04
N PHE A 299 -2.93 -2.66 -9.45
CA PHE A 299 -2.77 -3.88 -8.68
C PHE A 299 -2.46 -5.07 -9.59
N ASP A 300 -1.37 -5.77 -9.31
CA ASP A 300 -1.18 -7.12 -9.82
C ASP A 300 -2.13 -8.07 -9.08
N GLN A 301 -2.69 -9.08 -9.79
CA GLN A 301 -3.57 -10.08 -9.18
C GLN A 301 -2.92 -10.90 -8.05
N THR A 302 -1.60 -10.75 -7.85
CA THR A 302 -0.80 -11.46 -6.86
C THR A 302 -0.96 -10.91 -5.45
N VAL A 303 -1.37 -9.63 -5.29
CA VAL A 303 -1.50 -9.01 -3.97
C VAL A 303 -2.94 -9.12 -3.48
N ASN A 304 -3.15 -9.76 -2.32
CA ASN A 304 -4.44 -9.95 -1.68
C ASN A 304 -4.96 -8.66 -1.00
N VAL A 305 -5.13 -7.59 -1.78
CA VAL A 305 -5.76 -6.35 -1.32
C VAL A 305 -7.16 -6.26 -1.93
N LYS A 306 -8.16 -6.01 -1.08
CA LYS A 306 -9.56 -5.81 -1.50
C LYS A 306 -10.04 -4.42 -1.12
N VAL A 307 -10.75 -3.78 -2.04
CA VAL A 307 -11.30 -2.43 -1.81
C VAL A 307 -12.82 -2.52 -1.66
N ILE A 308 -13.33 -2.00 -0.56
CA ILE A 308 -14.76 -1.88 -0.29
C ILE A 308 -15.08 -0.39 -0.26
N MET A 309 -15.99 0.06 -1.12
CA MET A 309 -16.46 1.44 -1.14
C MET A 309 -17.93 1.49 -0.74
N ALA A 310 -18.30 2.44 0.11
CA ALA A 310 -19.70 2.71 0.46
C ALA A 310 -20.13 4.07 -0.07
N THR A 311 -21.31 4.13 -0.70
CA THR A 311 -21.94 5.39 -1.11
C THR A 311 -23.42 5.38 -0.76
N ASN A 312 -23.98 6.55 -0.48
CA ASN A 312 -25.44 6.73 -0.37
C ASN A 312 -26.09 7.11 -1.71
N ARG A 313 -25.29 7.57 -2.68
CA ARG A 313 -25.76 8.17 -3.93
C ARG A 313 -25.08 7.54 -5.13
N ALA A 314 -25.63 6.41 -5.60
CA ALA A 314 -25.11 5.72 -6.79
C ALA A 314 -25.33 6.53 -8.09
N ASP A 315 -26.32 7.43 -8.11
CA ASP A 315 -26.67 8.29 -9.23
C ASP A 315 -25.56 9.31 -9.56
N THR A 316 -24.88 9.83 -8.54
CA THR A 316 -23.83 10.85 -8.67
C THR A 316 -22.45 10.29 -8.96
N LEU A 317 -22.25 8.97 -8.87
CA LEU A 317 -20.94 8.32 -9.02
C LEU A 317 -20.40 8.30 -10.44
N ASP A 318 -19.14 8.67 -10.63
CA ASP A 318 -18.46 8.57 -11.93
C ASP A 318 -18.55 7.14 -12.52
N PRO A 319 -19.10 6.95 -13.74
CA PRO A 319 -19.13 5.64 -14.40
C PRO A 319 -17.75 5.02 -14.62
N ALA A 320 -16.66 5.81 -14.61
CA ALA A 320 -15.30 5.31 -14.71
C ALA A 320 -14.94 4.33 -13.58
N LEU A 321 -15.45 4.53 -12.37
CA LEU A 321 -15.24 3.62 -11.23
C LEU A 321 -15.97 2.29 -11.41
N LEU A 322 -17.10 2.30 -12.13
CA LEU A 322 -18.00 1.15 -12.30
C LEU A 322 -17.57 0.21 -13.43
N ARG A 323 -16.43 0.49 -14.09
CA ARG A 323 -15.90 -0.32 -15.18
C ARG A 323 -15.38 -1.66 -14.63
N PRO A 324 -15.60 -2.79 -15.35
CA PRO A 324 -14.99 -4.07 -14.97
C PRO A 324 -13.46 -3.95 -14.89
N GLY A 325 -12.87 -4.59 -13.88
CA GLY A 325 -11.47 -4.45 -13.49
C GLY A 325 -11.23 -3.50 -12.31
N ARG A 326 -12.27 -2.77 -11.86
CA ARG A 326 -12.24 -1.86 -10.70
C ARG A 326 -13.27 -2.30 -9.67
N LEU A 327 -14.50 -1.79 -9.78
CA LEU A 327 -15.64 -2.16 -8.93
C LEU A 327 -16.49 -3.21 -9.65
N ASP A 328 -16.08 -4.46 -9.53
CA ASP A 328 -16.72 -5.59 -10.23
C ASP A 328 -18.05 -5.98 -9.57
N ARG A 329 -18.13 -5.90 -8.23
CA ARG A 329 -19.33 -6.26 -7.47
C ARG A 329 -20.06 -5.01 -6.99
N LYS A 330 -21.37 -4.98 -7.21
CA LYS A 330 -22.27 -3.90 -6.81
C LYS A 330 -23.36 -4.50 -5.94
N ILE A 331 -23.35 -4.15 -4.67
CA ILE A 331 -24.27 -4.70 -3.65
C ILE A 331 -25.24 -3.59 -3.28
N GLU A 332 -26.51 -3.83 -3.59
CA GLU A 332 -27.60 -2.94 -3.26
C GLU A 332 -28.15 -3.24 -1.86
N PHE A 333 -28.31 -2.18 -1.07
CA PHE A 333 -28.96 -2.20 0.22
C PHE A 333 -30.34 -1.58 0.07
N PRO A 334 -31.39 -2.38 -0.15
CA PRO A 334 -32.76 -1.88 -0.15
C PRO A 334 -33.20 -1.55 1.28
N LEU A 335 -34.33 -0.84 1.39
CA LEU A 335 -35.04 -0.71 2.66
C LEU A 335 -35.52 -2.08 3.16
N PRO A 336 -35.55 -2.32 4.48
CA PRO A 336 -35.86 -3.63 5.02
C PRO A 336 -37.33 -4.04 4.78
N ASP A 337 -37.51 -5.24 4.24
CA ASP A 337 -38.81 -5.89 4.11
C ASP A 337 -39.43 -6.27 5.46
N ARG A 338 -40.73 -6.55 5.52
CA ARG A 338 -41.43 -6.98 6.76
C ARG A 338 -40.69 -8.12 7.48
N ARG A 339 -40.19 -9.11 6.73
CA ARG A 339 -39.39 -10.22 7.28
C ARG A 339 -38.08 -9.72 7.90
N GLN A 340 -37.37 -8.84 7.20
CA GLN A 340 -36.09 -8.29 7.64
C GLN A 340 -36.27 -7.34 8.84
N LYS A 341 -37.31 -6.50 8.84
CA LYS A 341 -37.69 -5.66 9.98
C LYS A 341 -37.84 -6.49 11.25
N ARG A 342 -38.59 -7.61 11.19
CA ARG A 342 -38.73 -8.51 12.34
C ARG A 342 -37.38 -8.99 12.88
N LEU A 343 -36.47 -9.39 11.98
CA LEU A 343 -35.13 -9.84 12.37
C LEU A 343 -34.31 -8.71 13.00
N ILE A 344 -34.37 -7.50 12.45
CA ILE A 344 -33.68 -6.32 13.00
C ILE A 344 -34.22 -5.97 14.39
N PHE A 345 -35.54 -5.96 14.57
CA PHE A 345 -36.15 -5.78 15.89
C PHE A 345 -35.67 -6.86 16.85
N SER A 346 -35.70 -8.13 16.45
CA SER A 346 -35.25 -9.25 17.30
C SER A 346 -33.80 -9.11 17.75
N THR A 347 -32.88 -8.72 16.88
CA THR A 347 -31.46 -8.60 17.27
C THR A 347 -31.22 -7.41 18.18
N ILE A 348 -31.83 -6.26 17.90
CA ILE A 348 -31.66 -5.06 18.74
C ILE A 348 -32.34 -5.26 20.11
N THR A 349 -33.56 -5.83 20.11
CA THR A 349 -34.33 -6.02 21.33
C THR A 349 -33.72 -7.07 22.27
N SER A 350 -33.02 -8.07 21.74
CA SER A 350 -32.31 -9.05 22.57
C SER A 350 -31.25 -8.47 23.52
N LYS A 351 -30.77 -7.25 23.25
CA LYS A 351 -29.77 -6.54 24.08
C LYS A 351 -30.39 -5.73 25.22
N MET A 352 -31.71 -5.56 25.25
CA MET A 352 -32.42 -4.75 26.24
C MET A 352 -33.45 -5.57 27.02
N ASN A 353 -33.87 -5.06 28.17
CA ASN A 353 -34.88 -5.71 29.01
C ASN A 353 -36.29 -5.27 28.58
N LEU A 354 -37.03 -6.15 27.91
CA LEU A 354 -38.43 -5.92 27.55
C LEU A 354 -39.37 -6.60 28.54
N SER A 355 -40.54 -6.01 28.73
CA SER A 355 -41.68 -6.69 29.38
C SER A 355 -42.25 -7.78 28.46
N GLU A 356 -42.79 -8.85 29.05
CA GLU A 356 -43.49 -9.92 28.33
C GLU A 356 -44.71 -9.41 27.55
N GLU A 357 -45.24 -8.24 27.92
CA GLU A 357 -46.38 -7.60 27.24
C GLU A 357 -46.03 -6.93 25.90
N VAL A 358 -44.75 -6.84 25.53
CA VAL A 358 -44.33 -6.13 24.31
C VAL A 358 -44.41 -7.07 23.10
N ASP A 359 -45.39 -6.85 22.24
CA ASP A 359 -45.46 -7.52 20.94
C ASP A 359 -44.73 -6.72 19.85
N LEU A 360 -43.67 -7.31 19.30
CA LEU A 360 -42.89 -6.71 18.21
C LEU A 360 -43.60 -6.86 16.86
N GLU A 361 -44.51 -7.82 16.71
CA GLU A 361 -45.21 -8.06 15.44
C GLU A 361 -46.13 -6.90 15.07
N ASP A 362 -46.75 -6.26 16.06
CA ASP A 362 -47.60 -5.09 15.89
C ASP A 362 -46.86 -3.92 15.23
N TYR A 363 -45.61 -3.68 15.62
CA TYR A 363 -44.78 -2.61 15.04
C TYR A 363 -44.25 -2.99 13.66
N VAL A 364 -44.00 -4.27 13.41
CA VAL A 364 -43.53 -4.78 12.11
C VAL A 364 -44.66 -4.79 11.07
N ALA A 365 -45.91 -5.00 11.49
CA ALA A 365 -47.09 -5.07 10.62
C ALA A 365 -47.47 -3.70 10.02
N ARG A 366 -47.01 -2.59 10.62
CA ARG A 366 -47.31 -1.24 10.11
C ARG A 366 -46.66 -1.01 8.73
N PRO A 367 -47.37 -0.33 7.80
CA PRO A 367 -46.92 -0.16 6.41
C PRO A 367 -45.78 0.86 6.24
N ASP A 368 -45.36 1.52 7.32
CA ASP A 368 -44.38 2.61 7.29
C ASP A 368 -43.02 2.12 6.75
N LYS A 369 -42.42 2.90 5.86
CA LYS A 369 -41.07 2.63 5.33
C LYS A 369 -40.04 3.11 6.34
N ILE A 370 -39.55 2.19 7.16
CA ILE A 370 -38.56 2.45 8.20
C ILE A 370 -37.19 1.86 7.81
N SER A 371 -36.13 2.61 8.07
CA SER A 371 -34.74 2.17 7.90
C SER A 371 -34.25 1.37 9.11
N GLY A 372 -33.16 0.62 8.97
CA GLY A 372 -32.54 -0.10 10.09
C GLY A 372 -32.07 0.85 11.20
N ALA A 373 -31.58 2.03 10.82
CA ALA A 373 -31.23 3.09 11.77
C ALA A 373 -32.44 3.60 12.55
N ASP A 374 -33.61 3.75 11.90
CA ASP A 374 -34.83 4.22 12.55
C ASP A 374 -35.33 3.19 13.56
N ILE A 375 -35.25 1.89 13.24
CA ILE A 375 -35.59 0.81 14.18
C ILE A 375 -34.71 0.89 15.43
N ASN A 376 -33.41 1.12 15.26
CA ASN A 376 -32.50 1.29 16.40
C ASN A 376 -32.86 2.54 17.22
N ALA A 377 -33.16 3.66 16.54
CA ALA A 377 -33.59 4.89 17.21
C ALA A 377 -34.88 4.68 18.02
N ILE A 378 -35.86 3.92 17.50
CA ILE A 378 -37.12 3.59 18.21
C ILE A 378 -36.81 2.82 19.49
N CYS A 379 -35.94 1.81 19.43
CA CYS A 379 -35.55 1.03 20.60
C CYS A 379 -34.80 1.89 21.63
N GLN A 380 -33.90 2.77 21.16
CA GLN A 380 -33.16 3.70 22.03
C GLN A 380 -34.08 4.71 22.73
N GLU A 381 -35.03 5.31 22.01
CA GLU A 381 -36.02 6.24 22.58
C GLU A 381 -36.93 5.55 23.60
N ALA A 382 -37.39 4.32 23.31
CA ALA A 382 -38.18 3.53 24.25
C ALA A 382 -37.38 3.23 25.53
N GLY A 383 -36.11 2.86 25.40
CA GLY A 383 -35.20 2.69 26.52
C GLY A 383 -35.00 3.97 27.32
N MET A 384 -34.81 5.11 26.64
CA MET A 384 -34.61 6.40 27.31
C MET A 384 -35.85 6.84 28.10
N GLN A 385 -37.05 6.53 27.62
CA GLN A 385 -38.29 6.82 28.34
C GLN A 385 -38.43 5.97 29.61
N ALA A 386 -38.08 4.68 29.55
CA ALA A 386 -38.03 3.85 30.74
C ALA A 386 -37.03 4.40 31.77
N VAL A 387 -35.86 4.87 31.32
CA VAL A 387 -34.86 5.53 32.19
C VAL A 387 -35.39 6.82 32.81
N ARG A 388 -36.10 7.68 32.05
CA ARG A 388 -36.71 8.91 32.59
C ARG A 388 -37.74 8.64 33.68
N GLU A 389 -38.43 7.51 33.59
CA GLU A 389 -39.39 7.06 34.60
C GLU A 389 -38.75 6.21 35.72
N ASN A 390 -37.41 6.11 35.75
CA ASN A 390 -36.62 5.31 36.70
C ASN A 390 -36.99 3.81 36.73
N ARG A 391 -37.30 3.24 35.56
CA ARG A 391 -37.64 1.82 35.39
C ARG A 391 -36.50 1.06 34.71
N TYR A 392 -36.27 -0.19 35.12
CA TYR A 392 -35.25 -1.09 34.57
C TYR A 392 -35.73 -1.94 33.38
N VAL A 393 -37.04 -1.90 33.09
CA VAL A 393 -37.71 -2.69 32.04
C VAL A 393 -38.54 -1.75 31.17
N VAL A 394 -38.46 -1.96 29.86
CA VAL A 394 -39.22 -1.19 28.87
C VAL A 394 -40.63 -1.77 28.74
N LEU A 395 -41.64 -0.90 28.83
CA LEU A 395 -43.05 -1.29 28.69
C LEU A 395 -43.57 -0.99 27.27
N ALA A 396 -44.68 -1.62 26.87
CA ALA A 396 -45.33 -1.39 25.58
C ALA A 396 -45.69 0.09 25.34
N LYS A 397 -46.04 0.82 26.42
CA LYS A 397 -46.34 2.26 26.35
C LYS A 397 -45.13 3.11 25.94
N ASP A 398 -43.93 2.70 26.32
CA ASP A 398 -42.69 3.40 25.98
C ASP A 398 -42.32 3.13 24.52
N PHE A 399 -42.51 1.89 24.06
CA PHE A 399 -42.35 1.53 22.65
C PHE A 399 -43.29 2.32 21.74
N GLU A 400 -44.55 2.46 22.13
CA GLU A 400 -45.54 3.21 21.34
C GLU A 400 -45.20 4.71 21.28
N LYS A 401 -44.72 5.31 22.38
CA LYS A 401 -44.23 6.70 22.40
C LYS A 401 -42.96 6.84 21.55
N GLY A 402 -42.01 5.91 21.65
CA GLY A 402 -40.78 5.90 20.84
C GLY A 402 -41.06 5.80 19.35
N TYR A 403 -42.01 4.94 18.95
CA TYR A 403 -42.46 4.80 17.57
C TYR A 403 -43.02 6.12 17.04
N LYS A 404 -43.94 6.76 17.77
CA LYS A 404 -44.59 8.03 17.37
C LYS A 404 -43.61 9.21 17.28
N ASN A 405 -42.59 9.24 18.15
CA ASN A 405 -41.63 10.33 18.15
C ASN A 405 -40.67 10.27 16.96
N ASN A 406 -40.22 9.06 16.60
CA ASN A 406 -39.22 8.88 15.54
C ASN A 406 -39.85 8.78 14.15
N ILE A 407 -41.03 8.17 14.04
CA ILE A 407 -41.76 8.08 12.79
C ILE A 407 -42.74 9.25 12.76
N LYS A 408 -42.26 10.39 12.24
CA LYS A 408 -43.18 11.43 11.80
C LYS A 408 -44.00 10.82 10.66
N LYS A 409 -45.32 10.79 10.81
CA LYS A 409 -46.17 10.54 9.65
C LYS A 409 -45.87 11.64 8.64
N ASP A 410 -45.29 11.28 7.52
CA ASP A 410 -45.45 12.07 6.31
C ASP A 410 -46.93 11.92 5.92
N GLU A 411 -47.81 12.70 6.54
CA GLU A 411 -49.21 12.85 6.10
C GLU A 411 -49.22 13.59 4.76
N THR A 412 -48.67 12.96 3.74
CA THR A 412 -49.28 13.01 2.42
C THR A 412 -50.44 12.04 2.49
N GLU A 413 -51.55 12.46 3.10
CA GLU A 413 -52.82 11.76 2.94
C GLU A 413 -53.08 11.69 1.43
N HIS A 414 -52.80 10.54 0.83
CA HIS A 414 -53.36 10.21 -0.45
C HIS A 414 -54.85 10.01 -0.18
N GLU A 415 -55.63 11.06 -0.42
CA GLU A 415 -57.08 11.00 -0.32
C GLU A 415 -57.57 9.72 -0.99
N PHE A 416 -58.52 9.08 -0.31
CA PHE A 416 -59.08 7.75 -0.52
C PHE A 416 -59.57 7.42 -1.95
N TYR A 417 -59.50 8.38 -2.88
CA TYR A 417 -59.80 8.18 -4.30
C TYR A 417 -58.52 8.07 -5.13
N LYS A 418 -57.99 6.84 -5.25
CA LYS A 418 -57.22 6.39 -6.41
C LYS A 418 -57.65 4.99 -6.81
#